data_AF-A0A9P4GPW6-F1
#
_entry.id   AF-A0A9P4GPW6-F1
#
_cell.length_a   1.000
_cell.length_b   1.000
_cell.length_c   1.000
_cell.angle_alpha   90.00
_cell.angle_beta   90.00
_cell.angle_gamma   90.00
#
_symmetry.space_group_name_H-M   'P 1'
#
loop_
_entity.id
_entity.type
_entity.pdbx_description
1 polymer ?
#
loop_
_entity_poly.entity_id
_entity_poly.type
_entity_poly.pdbx_seq_one_letter_code
_entity_poly.pdbx_strand_id
1 'polypeptide(L)'
;MALTPAQTKHNTLGENLSNRSHDAFNSLSDELLLMITREVDEASETRHPLHALCAVNRRFNRLAVPLLYREYCFDHYDCGVHSRFIRTLQAAPALGKLVIRVTVAHQTLKLDNVSEAVEEIPWLDMLQAEPKTGMIRADPFEACIALTICLTPNIKHLDVYNYYYGDQDVAPPKYLEPLRAASSNEPDPKAHTFAHLTSATVYISSMFPGEVSSVFCLPSLRSVHIHGTKLRSRLSSRSSQRARDSSPIIQGYWQCPPGSSKVKELHVSGVFASAVLSIMIGSVSSLQRFCCSGEVYLEQEPDWFSKVGNALLQHQSSLLSLSFNNINCDTWDSNNLHWPTDRLSVPDQLCMVKSLQSLHTYVGLLVPLLPSNLQHSPDQLAALTTVLPPTLELLLLEVPPDWSPHQFLDVHDPEAWKVFPNLKRLYLRYQFVILDDVLPTDAFLELEAYFKRTEVDFAFRIDYHYCVVHRPPDQSHYDACVEALGKLGPAAAKIVGHGRPYRAMDWPNPAGLICDCFDTNGMRD
;
A
#
# COMPACT_ATOMS: atom_id res chain seq x y z
N MET A 1 11.39 50.74 72.06
CA MET A 1 10.55 49.82 71.28
C MET A 1 10.85 50.06 69.81
N ALA A 2 11.65 49.18 69.23
CA ALA A 2 12.09 49.22 67.84
C ALA A 2 11.55 47.97 67.14
N LEU A 3 10.92 48.14 65.98
CA LEU A 3 10.62 47.08 65.02
C LEU A 3 11.15 47.55 63.66
N THR A 4 12.20 46.90 63.20
CA THR A 4 12.73 46.98 61.82
C THR A 4 12.10 45.87 60.96
N PRO A 5 11.83 46.11 59.66
CA PRO A 5 11.28 45.12 58.75
C PRO A 5 12.37 44.24 58.13
N ALA A 6 12.04 42.95 57.97
CA ALA A 6 12.86 41.94 57.33
C ALA A 6 12.95 42.14 55.82
N GLN A 7 14.17 42.03 55.27
CA GLN A 7 14.46 42.00 53.85
C GLN A 7 14.25 40.59 53.29
N THR A 8 13.44 40.46 52.24
CA THR A 8 13.35 39.27 51.38
C THR A 8 14.36 39.38 50.24
N LYS A 9 15.43 38.59 50.29
CA LYS A 9 16.33 38.31 49.15
C LYS A 9 16.05 36.90 48.64
N HIS A 10 15.24 36.77 47.59
CA HIS A 10 15.18 35.57 46.76
C HIS A 10 14.63 35.96 45.38
N ASN A 11 15.49 35.92 44.34
CA ASN A 11 15.19 35.71 42.90
C ASN A 11 16.25 36.39 41.98
N THR A 12 17.51 35.92 42.00
CA THR A 12 18.54 36.37 41.02
C THR A 12 19.33 35.23 40.37
N LEU A 13 18.99 33.97 40.64
CA LEU A 13 19.67 32.80 40.07
C LEU A 13 18.95 32.19 38.85
N GLY A 14 17.66 32.48 38.65
CA GLY A 14 16.88 31.98 37.50
C GLY A 14 17.11 32.76 36.19
N GLU A 15 17.40 34.06 36.26
CA GLU A 15 17.53 34.92 35.07
C GLU A 15 18.86 34.76 34.32
N ASN A 16 19.91 34.25 34.98
CA ASN A 16 21.23 34.08 34.35
C ASN A 16 21.37 32.80 33.51
N LEU A 17 20.48 31.81 33.69
CA LEU A 17 20.50 30.58 32.90
C LEU A 17 19.64 30.68 31.63
N SER A 18 18.53 31.43 31.65
CA SER A 18 17.68 31.62 30.46
C SER A 18 18.34 32.48 29.38
N ASN A 19 19.16 33.47 29.78
CA ASN A 19 19.88 34.31 28.82
C ASN A 19 21.02 33.57 28.11
N ARG A 20 21.71 32.64 28.78
CA ARG A 20 22.83 31.88 28.18
C ARG A 20 22.38 30.84 27.15
N SER A 21 21.21 30.22 27.33
CA SER A 21 20.70 29.23 26.37
C SER A 21 20.17 29.89 25.09
N HIS A 22 19.56 31.08 25.19
CA HIS A 22 19.10 31.84 24.02
C HIS A 22 20.26 32.30 23.12
N ASP A 23 21.40 32.68 23.70
CA ASP A 23 22.58 33.10 22.93
C ASP A 23 23.24 31.93 22.19
N ALA A 24 23.23 30.73 22.77
CA ALA A 24 23.82 29.54 22.17
C ALA A 24 23.13 29.16 20.84
N PHE A 25 21.79 29.11 20.80
CA PHE A 25 21.05 28.75 19.57
C PHE A 25 21.12 29.83 18.51
N ASN A 26 21.15 31.10 18.89
CA ASN A 26 21.30 32.20 17.94
C ASN A 26 22.69 32.21 17.27
N SER A 27 23.71 31.64 17.92
CA SER A 27 25.07 31.54 17.40
C SER A 27 25.30 30.38 16.41
N LEU A 28 24.39 29.40 16.34
CA LEU A 28 24.50 28.28 15.41
C LEU A 28 24.38 28.75 13.96
N SER A 29 24.95 28.02 12.99
CA SER A 29 24.78 28.28 11.55
C SER A 29 23.41 27.79 11.05
N ASP A 30 22.97 28.28 9.88
CA ASP A 30 21.68 27.86 9.31
C ASP A 30 21.67 26.38 8.95
N GLU A 31 22.81 25.84 8.53
CA GLU A 31 22.99 24.43 8.19
C GLU A 31 22.79 23.54 9.41
N LEU A 32 23.42 23.89 10.54
CA LEU A 32 23.27 23.16 11.79
C LEU A 32 21.85 23.25 12.35
N LEU A 33 21.24 24.44 12.30
CA LEU A 33 19.85 24.60 12.71
C LEU A 33 18.89 23.81 11.82
N LEU A 34 19.15 23.74 10.50
CA LEU A 34 18.36 22.94 9.59
C LEU A 34 18.50 21.44 9.88
N MET A 35 19.71 20.97 10.18
CA MET A 35 19.93 19.57 10.62
C MET A 35 19.12 19.28 11.88
N ILE A 36 19.22 20.12 12.92
CA ILE A 36 18.44 19.96 14.15
C ILE A 36 16.93 19.96 13.86
N THR A 37 16.46 20.87 13.02
CA THR A 37 15.03 20.98 12.66
C THR A 37 14.55 19.71 11.93
N ARG A 38 15.38 19.09 11.09
CA ARG A 38 15.06 17.82 10.41
C ARG A 38 15.00 16.66 11.39
N GLU A 39 15.97 16.54 12.30
CA GLU A 39 15.93 15.51 13.34
C GLU A 39 14.69 15.65 14.23
N VAL A 40 14.26 16.88 14.53
CA VAL A 40 13.01 17.13 15.27
C VAL A 40 11.76 16.71 14.47
N ASP A 41 11.76 16.91 13.16
CA ASP A 41 10.68 16.46 12.26
C ASP A 41 10.63 14.92 12.20
N GLU A 42 11.78 14.28 11.99
CA GLU A 42 11.91 12.82 11.87
C GLU A 42 11.62 12.08 13.18
N ALA A 43 12.00 12.66 14.33
CA ALA A 43 11.76 12.08 15.65
C ALA A 43 10.32 12.29 16.16
N SER A 44 9.53 13.16 15.51
CA SER A 44 8.19 13.46 16.00
C SER A 44 7.11 12.71 15.23
N GLU A 45 6.24 12.03 15.97
CA GLU A 45 5.01 11.46 15.42
C GLU A 45 4.00 12.55 14.99
N THR A 46 4.18 13.79 15.45
CA THR A 46 3.28 14.92 15.15
C THR A 46 4.05 16.12 14.64
N ARG A 47 3.41 17.00 13.86
CA ARG A 47 4.07 18.22 13.37
C ARG A 47 4.07 19.38 14.36
N HIS A 48 3.61 19.17 15.59
CA HIS A 48 3.55 20.20 16.62
C HIS A 48 4.91 20.86 16.92
N PRO A 49 6.04 20.13 16.97
CA PRO A 49 7.34 20.77 17.20
C PRO A 49 7.72 21.76 16.09
N LEU A 50 7.44 21.45 14.82
CA LEU A 50 7.71 22.38 13.71
C LEU A 50 6.86 23.65 13.79
N HIS A 51 5.59 23.53 14.19
CA HIS A 51 4.73 24.69 14.45
C HIS A 51 5.29 25.56 15.58
N ALA A 52 5.77 24.95 16.67
CA ALA A 52 6.39 25.67 17.78
C ALA A 52 7.67 26.40 17.33
N LEU A 53 8.54 25.74 16.56
CA LEU A 53 9.75 26.35 15.99
C LEU A 53 9.42 27.55 15.10
N CYS A 54 8.35 27.48 14.31
CA CYS A 54 7.90 28.60 13.49
C CYS A 54 7.51 29.85 14.29
N ALA A 55 7.13 29.68 15.56
CA ALA A 55 6.76 30.77 16.47
C ALA A 55 7.94 31.36 17.26
N VAL A 56 9.10 30.70 17.30
CA VAL A 56 10.26 31.15 18.08
C VAL A 56 10.82 32.46 17.54
N ASN A 57 11.24 32.49 16.27
CA ASN A 57 11.72 33.69 15.59
C ASN A 57 11.68 33.52 14.06
N ARG A 58 11.98 34.58 13.31
CA ARG A 58 11.98 34.57 11.84
C ARG A 58 12.96 33.57 11.21
N ARG A 59 14.09 33.30 11.89
CA ARG A 59 15.13 32.39 11.40
C ARG A 59 14.65 30.95 11.47
N PHE A 60 14.10 30.52 12.62
CA PHE A 60 13.47 29.21 12.76
C PHE A 60 12.26 29.07 11.84
N ASN A 61 11.43 30.12 11.72
CA ASN A 61 10.32 30.13 10.76
C ASN A 61 10.78 29.82 9.33
N ARG A 62 11.82 30.52 8.84
CA ARG A 62 12.39 30.29 7.50
C ARG A 62 12.88 28.85 7.29
N LEU A 63 13.45 28.22 8.31
CA LEU A 63 13.99 26.86 8.22
C LEU A 63 12.90 25.79 8.39
N ALA A 64 11.92 26.02 9.26
CA ALA A 64 10.87 25.06 9.60
C ALA A 64 9.71 25.07 8.60
N VAL A 65 9.34 26.22 8.01
CA VAL A 65 8.21 26.32 7.07
C VAL A 65 8.34 25.37 5.87
N PRO A 66 9.50 25.22 5.20
CA PRO A 66 9.65 24.25 4.11
C PRO A 66 9.42 22.80 4.54
N LEU A 67 9.80 22.43 5.76
CA LEU A 67 9.57 21.09 6.30
C LEU A 67 8.09 20.91 6.65
N LEU A 68 7.51 21.91 7.32
CA LEU A 68 6.11 21.90 7.76
C LEU A 68 5.13 21.71 6.59
N TYR A 69 5.36 22.40 5.48
CA TYR A 69 4.50 22.34 4.28
C TYR A 69 4.93 21.25 3.28
N ARG A 70 6.03 20.53 3.51
CA ARG A 70 6.54 19.52 2.56
C ARG A 70 5.53 18.44 2.24
N GLU A 71 4.74 18.07 3.22
CA GLU A 71 3.73 17.04 3.09
C GLU A 71 2.45 17.51 3.76
N TYR A 72 1.32 17.27 3.12
CA TYR A 72 0.02 17.59 3.68
C TYR A 72 -0.71 16.27 3.89
N CYS A 73 -0.83 15.84 5.15
CA CYS A 73 -1.63 14.68 5.53
C CYS A 73 -2.95 15.16 6.12
N PHE A 74 -4.04 14.62 5.60
CA PHE A 74 -5.38 14.81 6.13
C PHE A 74 -5.90 13.46 6.61
N ASP A 75 -5.93 13.25 7.92
CA ASP A 75 -6.31 11.98 8.53
C ASP A 75 -7.69 12.01 9.21
N HIS A 76 -8.21 13.14 9.71
CA HIS A 76 -9.44 13.16 10.52
C HIS A 76 -10.35 14.41 10.40
N TYR A 77 -11.59 14.25 10.88
CA TYR A 77 -12.84 15.03 10.92
C TYR A 77 -12.88 16.58 10.88
N ASP A 78 -11.75 17.29 10.81
CA ASP A 78 -11.72 18.76 10.89
C ASP A 78 -11.60 19.41 9.49
N CYS A 79 -12.74 19.55 8.81
CA CYS A 79 -12.86 20.33 7.58
C CYS A 79 -12.35 21.78 7.75
N GLY A 80 -12.37 22.32 8.97
CA GLY A 80 -11.87 23.65 9.30
C GLY A 80 -10.35 23.77 9.12
N VAL A 81 -9.58 22.76 9.52
CA VAL A 81 -8.12 22.71 9.29
C VAL A 81 -7.81 22.68 7.80
N HIS A 82 -8.53 21.87 7.03
CA HIS A 82 -8.34 21.79 5.59
C HIS A 82 -8.69 23.10 4.88
N SER A 83 -9.82 23.72 5.24
CA SER A 83 -10.23 25.02 4.74
C SER A 83 -9.19 26.12 5.06
N ARG A 84 -8.63 26.12 6.28
CA ARG A 84 -7.54 27.04 6.66
C ARG A 84 -6.28 26.81 5.83
N PHE A 85 -5.94 25.55 5.56
CA PHE A 85 -4.80 25.20 4.70
C PHE A 85 -4.99 25.74 3.29
N ILE A 86 -6.13 25.47 2.64
CA ILE A 86 -6.48 26.00 1.32
C ILE A 86 -6.40 27.53 1.30
N ARG A 87 -7.04 28.20 2.28
CA ARG A 87 -7.00 29.67 2.38
C ARG A 87 -5.57 30.19 2.51
N THR A 88 -4.73 29.49 3.26
CA THR A 88 -3.32 29.84 3.43
C THR A 88 -2.55 29.69 2.12
N LEU A 89 -2.76 28.61 1.36
CA LEU A 89 -2.14 28.43 0.05
C LEU A 89 -2.62 29.47 -0.97
N GLN A 90 -3.89 29.85 -0.93
CA GLN A 90 -4.44 30.91 -1.78
C GLN A 90 -3.83 32.28 -1.44
N ALA A 91 -3.71 32.60 -0.15
CA ALA A 91 -3.13 33.86 0.31
C ALA A 91 -1.60 33.92 0.10
N ALA A 92 -0.92 32.76 0.15
CA ALA A 92 0.52 32.65 -0.03
C ALA A 92 0.88 31.49 -0.99
N PRO A 93 0.71 31.65 -2.32
CA PRO A 93 0.95 30.59 -3.31
C PRO A 93 2.37 30.03 -3.32
N ALA A 94 3.35 30.79 -2.81
CA ALA A 94 4.72 30.31 -2.64
C ALA A 94 4.80 29.08 -1.71
N LEU A 95 3.89 28.95 -0.74
CA LEU A 95 3.82 27.79 0.15
C LEU A 95 3.35 26.53 -0.60
N GLY A 96 2.45 26.67 -1.58
CA GLY A 96 1.97 25.55 -2.39
C GLY A 96 3.10 24.88 -3.20
N LYS A 97 4.13 25.66 -3.56
CA LYS A 97 5.35 25.14 -4.23
C LYS A 97 6.23 24.29 -3.31
N LEU A 98 6.05 24.37 -1.99
CA LEU A 98 6.80 23.58 -1.01
C LEU A 98 6.16 22.20 -0.80
N VAL A 99 4.89 22.03 -1.16
CA VAL A 99 4.16 20.77 -1.00
C VAL A 99 4.65 19.75 -2.03
N ILE A 100 5.14 18.62 -1.54
CA ILE A 100 5.67 17.49 -2.31
C ILE A 100 4.76 16.27 -2.22
N ARG A 101 4.11 16.05 -1.08
CA ARG A 101 3.18 14.93 -0.86
C ARG A 101 1.84 15.44 -0.35
N VAL A 102 0.76 14.92 -0.91
CA VAL A 102 -0.59 15.08 -0.38
C VAL A 102 -1.15 13.71 -0.09
N THR A 103 -1.50 13.46 1.17
CA THR A 103 -2.11 12.22 1.62
C THR A 103 -3.46 12.55 2.25
N VAL A 104 -4.51 11.90 1.77
CA VAL A 104 -5.88 12.09 2.23
C VAL A 104 -6.43 10.74 2.62
N ALA A 105 -6.69 10.55 3.91
CA ALA A 105 -7.42 9.40 4.42
C ALA A 105 -8.85 9.86 4.75
N HIS A 106 -9.78 9.62 3.82
CA HIS A 106 -11.19 9.91 4.02
C HIS A 106 -11.88 8.72 4.67
N GLN A 107 -12.11 8.83 5.98
CA GLN A 107 -13.15 8.06 6.64
C GLN A 107 -14.47 8.81 6.45
N THR A 108 -15.54 8.11 6.07
CA THR A 108 -16.87 8.66 5.87
C THR A 108 -17.24 9.64 6.98
N LEU A 109 -17.14 10.94 6.70
CA LEU A 109 -17.78 11.96 7.50
C LEU A 109 -19.27 11.65 7.50
N LYS A 110 -19.89 11.53 8.68
CA LYS A 110 -21.35 11.49 8.75
C LYS A 110 -21.85 12.79 8.13
N LEU A 111 -22.65 12.66 7.07
CA LEU A 111 -23.20 13.74 6.25
C LEU A 111 -23.86 14.87 7.08
N ASP A 112 -24.26 14.57 8.31
CA ASP A 112 -24.91 15.50 9.24
C ASP A 112 -24.07 16.76 9.57
N ASN A 113 -22.73 16.71 9.41
CA ASN A 113 -21.83 17.85 9.68
C ASN A 113 -21.38 18.60 8.40
N VAL A 114 -21.76 18.12 7.22
CA VAL A 114 -21.26 18.66 5.95
C VAL A 114 -21.94 20.00 5.60
N SER A 115 -23.20 20.19 5.98
CA SER A 115 -23.92 21.44 5.73
C SER A 115 -23.31 22.63 6.49
N GLU A 116 -22.91 22.44 7.75
CA GLU A 116 -22.25 23.49 8.55
C GLU A 116 -20.85 23.83 8.01
N ALA A 117 -20.07 22.82 7.58
CA ALA A 117 -18.75 23.05 7.00
C ALA A 117 -18.80 23.76 5.63
N VAL A 118 -19.85 23.55 4.84
CA VAL A 118 -20.06 24.21 3.54
C VAL A 118 -20.41 25.68 3.70
N GLU A 119 -21.22 26.04 4.71
CA GLU A 119 -21.58 27.43 5.03
C GLU A 119 -20.36 28.26 5.49
N GLU A 120 -19.33 27.61 6.04
CA GLU A 120 -18.07 28.26 6.44
C GLU A 120 -17.05 28.43 5.30
N ILE A 121 -17.39 28.17 4.04
CA ILE A 121 -16.47 28.29 2.89
C ILE A 121 -16.96 29.40 1.92
N PRO A 122 -16.72 30.70 2.21
CA PRO A 122 -17.18 31.82 1.38
C PRO A 122 -16.68 31.82 -0.07
N TRP A 123 -15.62 31.06 -0.39
CA TRP A 123 -15.05 31.00 -1.74
C TRP A 123 -15.65 29.90 -2.61
N LEU A 124 -16.51 29.02 -2.06
CA LEU A 124 -17.29 28.08 -2.87
C LEU A 124 -18.20 28.86 -3.84
N ASP A 125 -18.66 30.05 -3.45
CA ASP A 125 -19.44 30.96 -4.29
C ASP A 125 -18.65 31.54 -5.48
N MET A 126 -17.31 31.63 -5.39
CA MET A 126 -16.47 32.01 -6.52
C MET A 126 -16.29 30.88 -7.53
N LEU A 127 -16.32 29.63 -7.07
CA LEU A 127 -16.41 28.49 -7.97
C LEU A 127 -17.81 28.45 -8.59
N GLN A 128 -18.87 28.72 -7.83
CA GLN A 128 -20.28 28.75 -8.29
C GLN A 128 -20.58 29.70 -9.48
N ALA A 129 -19.70 30.64 -9.81
CA ALA A 129 -19.87 31.56 -10.93
C ALA A 129 -19.55 30.94 -12.31
N GLU A 130 -18.91 29.76 -12.37
CA GLU A 130 -18.74 29.01 -13.62
C GLU A 130 -19.87 27.98 -13.80
N PRO A 131 -20.50 27.84 -14.99
CA PRO A 131 -21.57 26.86 -15.24
C PRO A 131 -21.22 25.40 -14.95
N LYS A 132 -19.94 25.08 -14.72
CA LYS A 132 -19.43 23.75 -14.36
C LYS A 132 -19.57 23.39 -12.88
N THR A 133 -20.15 24.25 -12.04
CA THR A 133 -20.12 24.13 -10.56
C THR A 133 -21.39 23.63 -9.89
N GLY A 134 -22.38 23.21 -10.67
CA GLY A 134 -23.40 22.28 -10.19
C GLY A 134 -22.81 20.98 -9.59
N MET A 135 -21.52 20.72 -9.84
CA MET A 135 -20.76 19.54 -9.42
C MET A 135 -20.23 19.60 -7.97
N ILE A 136 -20.14 20.79 -7.36
CA ILE A 136 -19.61 20.99 -5.99
C ILE A 136 -20.66 20.69 -4.91
N ARG A 137 -21.95 20.59 -5.31
CA ARG A 137 -23.06 20.28 -4.38
C ARG A 137 -23.11 18.81 -3.92
N ALA A 138 -22.34 17.91 -4.51
CA ALA A 138 -22.43 16.47 -4.22
C ALA A 138 -21.48 16.00 -3.11
N ASP A 139 -20.26 16.56 -3.04
CA ASP A 139 -19.31 16.28 -1.94
C ASP A 139 -18.27 17.42 -1.82
N PRO A 140 -18.40 18.33 -0.84
CA PRO A 140 -17.46 19.43 -0.62
C PRO A 140 -16.08 18.95 -0.20
N PHE A 141 -15.98 17.73 0.33
CA PHE A 141 -14.70 17.14 0.69
C PHE A 141 -13.87 16.81 -0.55
N GLU A 142 -14.46 16.18 -1.56
CA GLU A 142 -13.75 15.90 -2.81
C GLU A 142 -13.33 17.18 -3.55
N ALA A 143 -14.15 18.24 -3.48
CA ALA A 143 -13.81 19.55 -4.04
C ALA A 143 -12.60 20.17 -3.31
N CYS A 144 -12.56 20.05 -2.00
CA CYS A 144 -11.44 20.47 -1.16
C CYS A 144 -10.13 19.74 -1.53
N ILE A 145 -10.17 18.42 -1.75
CA ILE A 145 -9.03 17.65 -2.25
C ILE A 145 -8.60 18.20 -3.62
N ALA A 146 -9.54 18.34 -4.57
CA ALA A 146 -9.25 18.82 -5.92
C ALA A 146 -8.53 20.17 -5.90
N LEU A 147 -8.97 21.09 -5.05
CA LEU A 147 -8.36 22.40 -4.89
C LEU A 147 -6.98 22.35 -4.27
N THR A 148 -6.79 21.53 -3.24
CA THR A 148 -5.47 21.30 -2.64
C THR A 148 -4.48 20.79 -3.69
N ILE A 149 -4.90 19.84 -4.51
CA ILE A 149 -4.10 19.33 -5.63
C ILE A 149 -3.76 20.46 -6.61
N CYS A 150 -4.73 21.27 -7.04
CA CYS A 150 -4.51 22.38 -7.97
C CYS A 150 -3.61 23.50 -7.39
N LEU A 151 -3.58 23.68 -6.07
CA LEU A 151 -2.75 24.68 -5.39
C LEU A 151 -1.32 24.21 -5.10
N THR A 152 -0.97 22.97 -5.47
CA THR A 152 0.31 22.33 -5.15
C THR A 152 1.11 21.96 -6.42
N PRO A 153 1.65 22.95 -7.15
CA PRO A 153 2.26 22.75 -8.47
C PRO A 153 3.44 21.78 -8.51
N ASN A 154 4.11 21.56 -7.38
CA ASN A 154 5.29 20.71 -7.25
C ASN A 154 4.99 19.34 -6.62
N ILE A 155 3.71 18.96 -6.51
CA ILE A 155 3.31 17.68 -5.97
C ILE A 155 3.97 16.52 -6.73
N LYS A 156 4.58 15.60 -5.97
CA LYS A 156 5.23 14.38 -6.47
C LYS A 156 4.49 13.11 -6.10
N HIS A 157 3.80 13.13 -4.97
CA HIS A 157 3.06 12.00 -4.42
C HIS A 157 1.64 12.44 -4.06
N LEU A 158 0.65 11.76 -4.61
CA LEU A 158 -0.76 11.97 -4.30
C LEU A 158 -1.37 10.66 -3.82
N ASP A 159 -1.74 10.60 -2.55
CA ASP A 159 -2.28 9.38 -1.94
C ASP A 159 -3.70 9.65 -1.42
N VAL A 160 -4.73 9.20 -2.15
CA VAL A 160 -6.13 9.41 -1.76
C VAL A 160 -6.81 8.09 -1.41
N TYR A 161 -6.97 7.85 -0.10
CA TYR A 161 -7.67 6.70 0.46
C TYR A 161 -9.12 7.11 0.76
N ASN A 162 -10.05 6.73 -0.10
CA ASN A 162 -11.48 7.02 0.12
C ASN A 162 -12.22 5.74 0.52
N TYR A 163 -12.55 5.59 1.80
CA TYR A 163 -13.30 4.44 2.30
C TYR A 163 -14.82 4.61 2.17
N TYR A 164 -15.30 5.15 1.05
CA TYR A 164 -16.74 5.29 0.84
C TYR A 164 -17.37 3.91 0.59
N TYR A 165 -18.17 3.45 1.55
CA TYR A 165 -18.92 2.17 1.51
C TYR A 165 -20.37 2.32 1.03
N GLY A 166 -20.71 3.43 0.37
CA GLY A 166 -22.06 3.69 -0.12
C GLY A 166 -22.44 2.82 -1.32
N ASP A 167 -23.55 2.10 -1.20
CA ASP A 167 -24.12 1.15 -2.18
C ASP A 167 -24.74 1.81 -3.44
N GLN A 168 -24.35 3.05 -3.75
CA GLN A 168 -24.96 3.81 -4.85
C GLN A 168 -24.02 3.87 -6.05
N ASP A 169 -24.61 3.90 -7.24
CA ASP A 169 -23.93 4.18 -8.52
C ASP A 169 -23.41 5.63 -8.49
N VAL A 170 -22.36 5.89 -7.72
CA VAL A 170 -21.81 7.24 -7.48
C VAL A 170 -20.99 7.66 -8.70
N ALA A 171 -21.15 8.93 -9.09
CA ALA A 171 -20.29 9.59 -10.07
C ALA A 171 -18.79 9.39 -9.74
N PRO A 172 -17.88 9.45 -10.73
CA PRO A 172 -16.46 9.38 -10.46
C PRO A 172 -16.05 10.47 -9.45
N PRO A 173 -15.11 10.18 -8.52
CA PRO A 173 -14.65 11.14 -7.53
C PRO A 173 -14.17 12.45 -8.18
N LYS A 174 -14.64 13.58 -7.66
CA LYS A 174 -14.36 14.91 -8.21
C LYS A 174 -12.90 15.30 -8.17
N TYR A 175 -12.14 14.76 -7.22
CA TYR A 175 -10.70 15.00 -7.15
C TYR A 175 -9.91 14.44 -8.34
N LEU A 176 -10.49 13.54 -9.14
CA LEU A 176 -9.86 13.03 -10.36
C LEU A 176 -10.01 13.98 -11.55
N GLU A 177 -10.91 14.96 -11.50
CA GLU A 177 -11.16 15.88 -12.61
C GLU A 177 -9.93 16.72 -12.99
N PRO A 178 -9.14 17.29 -12.03
CA PRO A 178 -7.87 17.93 -12.37
C PRO A 178 -6.89 16.99 -13.08
N LEU A 179 -6.79 15.73 -12.67
CA LEU A 179 -5.92 14.74 -13.30
C LEU A 179 -6.40 14.39 -14.72
N ARG A 180 -7.72 14.32 -14.91
CA ARG A 180 -8.35 14.11 -16.22
C ARG A 180 -8.13 15.28 -17.16
N ALA A 181 -8.29 16.51 -16.67
CA ALA A 181 -8.01 17.71 -17.45
C ALA A 181 -6.55 17.73 -17.90
N ALA A 182 -5.62 17.41 -16.99
CA ALA A 182 -4.19 17.40 -17.27
C ALA A 182 -3.71 16.29 -18.22
N SER A 183 -4.42 15.17 -18.25
CA SER A 183 -4.14 14.06 -19.15
C SER A 183 -4.78 14.23 -20.52
N SER A 184 -5.78 15.11 -20.65
CA SER A 184 -6.32 15.45 -21.96
C SER A 184 -5.26 16.16 -22.80
N ASN A 185 -5.21 15.84 -24.09
CA ASN A 185 -4.35 16.55 -25.04
C ASN A 185 -4.88 17.96 -25.36
N GLU A 186 -5.90 18.44 -24.66
CA GLU A 186 -6.47 19.76 -24.85
C GLU A 186 -5.63 20.79 -24.08
N PRO A 187 -4.99 21.74 -24.77
CA PRO A 187 -4.18 22.75 -24.11
C PRO A 187 -5.09 23.74 -23.37
N ASP A 188 -5.34 23.48 -22.10
CA ASP A 188 -5.86 24.48 -21.17
C ASP A 188 -4.68 25.15 -20.44
N PRO A 189 -4.35 26.42 -20.73
CA PRO A 189 -3.24 27.11 -20.07
C PRO A 189 -3.45 27.31 -18.58
N LYS A 190 -4.68 27.10 -18.06
CA LYS A 190 -5.01 27.17 -16.64
C LYS A 190 -5.00 25.79 -15.97
N ALA A 191 -4.93 24.70 -16.73
CA ALA A 191 -4.91 23.36 -16.16
C ALA A 191 -3.58 23.08 -15.47
N HIS A 192 -3.67 22.45 -14.30
CA HIS A 192 -2.52 21.96 -13.58
C HIS A 192 -1.84 20.84 -14.40
N THR A 193 -0.56 20.98 -14.76
CA THR A 193 0.10 20.04 -15.68
C THR A 193 0.59 18.75 -15.02
N PHE A 194 0.66 18.72 -13.68
CA PHE A 194 1.23 17.60 -12.90
C PHE A 194 2.62 17.18 -13.37
N ALA A 195 3.43 18.12 -13.87
CA ALA A 195 4.76 17.85 -14.41
C ALA A 195 5.72 17.18 -13.40
N HIS A 196 5.43 17.26 -12.10
CA HIS A 196 6.22 16.65 -11.04
C HIS A 196 5.59 15.41 -10.42
N LEU A 197 4.34 15.06 -10.76
CA LEU A 197 3.63 13.95 -10.13
C LEU A 197 4.23 12.61 -10.58
N THR A 198 4.90 11.92 -9.66
CA THR A 198 5.59 10.65 -9.91
C THR A 198 4.85 9.44 -9.36
N SER A 199 4.02 9.61 -8.33
CA SER A 199 3.28 8.54 -7.67
C SER A 199 1.85 8.96 -7.40
N ALA A 200 0.89 8.08 -7.66
CA ALA A 200 -0.51 8.30 -7.34
C ALA A 200 -1.16 7.04 -6.77
N THR A 201 -1.90 7.18 -5.66
CA THR A 201 -2.76 6.15 -5.08
C THR A 201 -4.22 6.56 -5.25
N VAL A 202 -5.00 5.72 -5.93
CA VAL A 202 -6.39 5.99 -6.30
C VAL A 202 -7.30 4.86 -5.82
N TYR A 203 -8.37 5.21 -5.13
CA TYR A 203 -9.39 4.28 -4.67
C TYR A 203 -10.59 4.26 -5.64
N ILE A 204 -10.96 3.09 -6.14
CA ILE A 204 -11.92 2.88 -7.24
C ILE A 204 -13.21 2.18 -6.79
N SER A 205 -13.44 2.03 -5.49
CA SER A 205 -14.52 1.19 -4.95
C SER A 205 -15.92 1.52 -5.46
N SER A 206 -16.17 2.76 -5.86
CA SER A 206 -17.46 3.25 -6.30
C SER A 206 -17.48 3.68 -7.78
N MET A 207 -16.42 3.40 -8.55
CA MET A 207 -16.34 3.85 -9.95
C MET A 207 -15.95 2.74 -10.92
N PHE A 208 -16.31 2.95 -12.19
CA PHE A 208 -15.85 2.09 -13.27
C PHE A 208 -14.33 2.22 -13.44
N PRO A 209 -13.58 1.10 -13.60
CA PRO A 209 -12.13 1.14 -13.75
C PRO A 209 -11.65 2.04 -14.91
N GLY A 210 -12.44 2.16 -15.98
CA GLY A 210 -12.17 3.05 -17.12
C GLY A 210 -11.95 4.51 -16.75
N GLU A 211 -12.58 4.99 -15.67
CA GLU A 211 -12.44 6.39 -15.20
C GLU A 211 -11.02 6.73 -14.73
N VAL A 212 -10.25 5.72 -14.31
CA VAL A 212 -8.85 5.86 -13.86
C VAL A 212 -7.86 5.85 -15.01
N SER A 213 -8.29 5.50 -16.23
CA SER A 213 -7.40 5.47 -17.40
C SER A 213 -6.69 6.79 -17.65
N SER A 214 -7.34 7.92 -17.35
CA SER A 214 -6.76 9.27 -17.41
C SER A 214 -5.48 9.44 -16.57
N VAL A 215 -5.39 8.77 -15.41
CA VAL A 215 -4.21 8.81 -14.54
C VAL A 215 -3.00 8.20 -15.25
N PHE A 216 -3.18 7.15 -16.06
CA PHE A 216 -2.09 6.51 -16.80
C PHE A 216 -1.51 7.39 -17.90
N CYS A 217 -2.27 8.36 -18.39
CA CYS A 217 -1.84 9.30 -19.42
C CYS A 217 -0.94 10.43 -18.88
N LEU A 218 -0.78 10.57 -17.56
CA LEU A 218 0.05 11.63 -16.98
C LEU A 218 1.54 11.38 -17.29
N PRO A 219 2.25 12.35 -17.90
CA PRO A 219 3.56 12.11 -18.52
C PRO A 219 4.68 11.82 -17.51
N SER A 220 4.59 12.40 -16.31
CA SER A 220 5.58 12.26 -15.26
C SER A 220 5.33 11.09 -14.31
N LEU A 221 4.16 10.45 -14.42
CA LEU A 221 3.74 9.40 -13.51
C LEU A 221 4.59 8.13 -13.72
N ARG A 222 5.06 7.54 -12.62
CA ARG A 222 5.94 6.36 -12.62
C ARG A 222 5.39 5.23 -11.75
N SER A 223 4.68 5.55 -10.68
CA SER A 223 4.08 4.56 -9.79
C SER A 223 2.58 4.83 -9.64
N VAL A 224 1.77 3.80 -9.78
CA VAL A 224 0.31 3.88 -9.61
C VAL A 224 -0.14 2.76 -8.71
N HIS A 225 -0.87 3.11 -7.66
CA HIS A 225 -1.55 2.17 -6.79
C HIS A 225 -3.07 2.34 -6.93
N ILE A 226 -3.74 1.30 -7.39
CA ILE A 226 -5.18 1.25 -7.56
C ILE A 226 -5.78 0.34 -6.50
N HIS A 227 -6.67 0.90 -5.68
CA HIS A 227 -7.43 0.13 -4.70
C HIS A 227 -8.86 -0.09 -5.21
N GLY A 228 -9.21 -1.32 -5.54
CA GLY A 228 -10.57 -1.77 -5.82
C GLY A 228 -11.39 -2.00 -4.55
N THR A 229 -12.63 -2.41 -4.76
CA THR A 229 -13.51 -2.82 -3.66
C THR A 229 -12.99 -4.10 -2.98
N LYS A 230 -13.13 -4.15 -1.65
CA LYS A 230 -13.07 -5.39 -0.86
C LYS A 230 -14.50 -5.93 -0.71
N LEU A 231 -15.02 -6.66 -1.69
CA LEU A 231 -16.43 -7.09 -1.73
C LEU A 231 -16.68 -8.36 -0.90
N ARG A 232 -16.38 -8.35 0.40
CA ARG A 232 -16.59 -9.51 1.28
C ARG A 232 -18.03 -9.77 1.71
N SER A 233 -18.98 -8.85 1.54
CA SER A 233 -20.27 -9.00 2.25
C SER A 233 -21.56 -8.63 1.50
N ARG A 234 -21.53 -8.06 0.28
CA ARG A 234 -22.75 -7.48 -0.33
C ARG A 234 -22.93 -7.65 -1.83
N LEU A 235 -22.18 -8.54 -2.49
CA LEU A 235 -22.55 -8.96 -3.84
C LEU A 235 -23.79 -9.85 -3.79
N SER A 236 -24.96 -9.22 -3.61
CA SER A 236 -26.13 -9.68 -4.32
C SER A 236 -25.75 -9.82 -5.80
N SER A 237 -26.24 -10.86 -6.46
CA SER A 237 -25.87 -11.30 -7.82
C SER A 237 -25.73 -10.21 -8.91
N ARG A 238 -26.24 -8.99 -8.71
CA ARG A 238 -26.22 -7.90 -9.70
C ARG A 238 -24.88 -7.19 -9.90
N SER A 239 -24.09 -6.94 -8.86
CA SER A 239 -22.81 -6.22 -9.01
C SER A 239 -21.69 -7.14 -9.53
N SER A 240 -21.73 -8.44 -9.17
CA SER A 240 -20.91 -9.47 -9.83
C SER A 240 -21.26 -9.59 -11.31
N GLN A 241 -22.55 -9.52 -11.66
CA GLN A 241 -22.99 -9.52 -13.06
C GLN A 241 -22.43 -8.31 -13.83
N ARG A 242 -22.50 -7.10 -13.27
CA ARG A 242 -21.93 -5.90 -13.92
C ARG A 242 -20.41 -5.95 -14.09
N ALA A 243 -19.67 -6.50 -13.12
CA ALA A 243 -18.23 -6.70 -13.26
C ALA A 243 -17.88 -7.69 -14.39
N ARG A 244 -18.74 -8.69 -14.63
CA ARG A 244 -18.58 -9.66 -15.73
C ARG A 244 -18.98 -9.08 -17.09
N ASP A 245 -20.10 -8.37 -17.15
CA ASP A 245 -20.66 -7.83 -18.40
C ASP A 245 -19.87 -6.62 -18.93
N SER A 246 -18.92 -6.10 -18.15
CA SER A 246 -18.20 -4.87 -18.48
C SER A 246 -16.96 -5.06 -19.35
N SER A 247 -16.52 -6.27 -19.71
CA SER A 247 -15.31 -6.45 -20.55
C SER A 247 -15.34 -5.69 -21.91
N PRO A 248 -16.40 -5.76 -22.73
CA PRO A 248 -16.49 -4.97 -23.97
C PRO A 248 -16.73 -3.48 -23.70
N ILE A 249 -17.44 -3.19 -22.61
CA ILE A 249 -17.80 -1.83 -22.19
C ILE A 249 -16.51 -1.10 -21.78
N ILE A 250 -15.65 -1.73 -20.98
CA ILE A 250 -14.39 -1.18 -20.48
C ILE A 250 -13.44 -0.83 -21.61
N GLN A 251 -13.36 -1.63 -22.68
CA GLN A 251 -12.55 -1.29 -23.86
C GLN A 251 -12.98 0.03 -24.51
N GLY A 252 -14.27 0.38 -24.45
CA GLY A 252 -14.78 1.66 -24.94
C GLY A 252 -14.51 2.86 -24.03
N TYR A 253 -14.31 2.65 -22.72
CA TYR A 253 -14.09 3.73 -21.74
C TYR A 253 -12.63 3.89 -21.32
N TRP A 254 -11.75 2.95 -21.63
CA TRP A 254 -10.34 3.05 -21.30
C TRP A 254 -9.61 4.00 -22.27
N GLN A 255 -9.30 5.20 -21.80
CA GLN A 255 -8.77 6.29 -22.65
C GLN A 255 -7.27 6.18 -22.91
N CYS A 256 -6.52 5.44 -22.09
CA CYS A 256 -5.07 5.31 -22.22
C CYS A 256 -4.73 4.26 -23.29
N PRO A 257 -4.10 4.62 -24.42
CA PRO A 257 -3.75 3.65 -25.44
C PRO A 257 -2.74 2.60 -24.94
N PRO A 258 -2.76 1.38 -25.51
CA PRO A 258 -1.74 0.36 -25.23
C PRO A 258 -0.31 0.90 -25.44
N GLY A 259 0.59 0.57 -24.52
CA GLY A 259 2.01 0.93 -24.59
C GLY A 259 2.31 2.43 -24.53
N SER A 260 1.35 3.27 -24.15
CA SER A 260 1.54 4.74 -24.12
C SER A 260 1.99 5.27 -22.76
N SER A 261 1.56 4.63 -21.67
CA SER A 261 1.82 5.07 -20.31
C SER A 261 3.29 4.91 -19.91
N LYS A 262 3.81 5.88 -19.16
CA LYS A 262 5.19 5.89 -18.62
C LYS A 262 5.30 5.32 -17.20
N VAL A 263 4.20 4.77 -16.67
CA VAL A 263 4.19 4.01 -15.43
C VAL A 263 5.21 2.88 -15.51
N LYS A 264 5.91 2.63 -14.41
CA LYS A 264 6.89 1.56 -14.22
C LYS A 264 6.49 0.60 -13.12
N GLU A 265 5.69 1.09 -12.17
CA GLU A 265 5.23 0.33 -11.02
C GLU A 265 3.71 0.39 -10.96
N LEU A 266 3.07 -0.77 -11.06
CA LEU A 266 1.62 -0.90 -11.00
C LEU A 266 1.26 -1.80 -9.83
N HIS A 267 0.59 -1.21 -8.85
CA HIS A 267 0.08 -1.89 -7.67
C HIS A 267 -1.44 -1.91 -7.75
N VAL A 268 -2.05 -3.08 -7.66
CA VAL A 268 -3.49 -3.25 -7.69
C VAL A 268 -3.91 -4.07 -6.48
N SER A 269 -4.88 -3.57 -5.73
CA SER A 269 -5.38 -4.25 -4.53
C SER A 269 -6.90 -4.25 -4.48
N GLY A 270 -7.54 -5.40 -4.30
CA GLY A 270 -9.00 -5.55 -4.33
C GLY A 270 -9.45 -6.57 -5.38
N VAL A 271 -10.73 -6.52 -5.73
CA VAL A 271 -11.32 -7.43 -6.75
C VAL A 271 -11.26 -6.78 -8.13
N PHE A 272 -10.59 -7.43 -9.08
CA PHE A 272 -10.53 -6.97 -10.47
C PHE A 272 -10.74 -8.12 -11.46
N ALA A 273 -11.58 -7.87 -12.47
CA ALA A 273 -11.68 -8.74 -13.63
C ALA A 273 -10.33 -8.79 -14.38
N SER A 274 -9.94 -9.97 -14.85
CA SER A 274 -8.69 -10.21 -15.59
C SER A 274 -8.57 -9.33 -16.83
N ALA A 275 -9.68 -9.06 -17.52
CA ALA A 275 -9.72 -8.16 -18.68
C ALA A 275 -9.34 -6.71 -18.33
N VAL A 276 -9.83 -6.19 -17.19
CA VAL A 276 -9.48 -4.85 -16.70
C VAL A 276 -7.99 -4.76 -16.41
N LEU A 277 -7.46 -5.72 -15.64
CA LEU A 277 -6.04 -5.78 -15.32
C LEU A 277 -5.18 -5.90 -16.57
N SER A 278 -5.60 -6.72 -17.54
CA SER A 278 -4.87 -6.88 -18.80
C SER A 278 -4.79 -5.57 -19.58
N ILE A 279 -5.87 -4.78 -19.60
CA ILE A 279 -5.88 -3.44 -20.22
C ILE A 279 -4.96 -2.48 -19.47
N MET A 280 -5.00 -2.48 -18.13
CA MET A 280 -4.11 -1.65 -17.30
C MET A 280 -2.63 -1.98 -17.56
N ILE A 281 -2.28 -3.27 -17.56
CA ILE A 281 -0.92 -3.77 -17.83
C ILE A 281 -0.51 -3.42 -19.27
N GLY A 282 -1.38 -3.66 -20.24
CA GLY A 282 -1.12 -3.40 -21.65
C GLY A 282 -1.02 -1.90 -21.99
N SER A 283 -1.55 -1.02 -21.15
CA SER A 283 -1.41 0.44 -21.30
C SER A 283 0.00 0.94 -20.98
N VAL A 284 0.74 0.18 -20.18
CA VAL A 284 2.10 0.52 -19.76
C VAL A 284 3.08 0.21 -20.89
N SER A 285 4.08 1.07 -21.08
CA SER A 285 5.12 0.88 -22.12
C SER A 285 6.29 0.00 -21.69
N SER A 286 6.66 0.03 -20.41
CA SER A 286 7.78 -0.75 -19.86
C SER A 286 7.58 -0.95 -18.35
N LEU A 287 6.76 -1.94 -18.01
CA LEU A 287 6.44 -2.26 -16.63
C LEU A 287 7.65 -2.94 -15.98
N GLN A 288 8.08 -2.43 -14.83
CA GLN A 288 9.20 -2.94 -14.04
C GLN A 288 8.74 -3.70 -12.80
N ARG A 289 7.66 -3.23 -12.16
CA ARG A 289 7.08 -3.87 -10.97
C ARG A 289 5.58 -4.01 -11.13
N PHE A 290 5.10 -5.23 -10.94
CA PHE A 290 3.67 -5.51 -10.86
C PHE A 290 3.36 -6.14 -9.51
N CYS A 291 2.37 -5.59 -8.81
CA CYS A 291 1.86 -6.14 -7.56
C CYS A 291 0.35 -6.22 -7.64
N CYS A 292 -0.20 -7.41 -7.40
CA CYS A 292 -1.62 -7.67 -7.30
C CYS A 292 -1.91 -8.34 -5.96
N SER A 293 -2.96 -7.86 -5.28
CA SER A 293 -3.43 -8.41 -4.01
C SER A 293 -4.95 -8.31 -3.93
N GLY A 294 -5.60 -9.15 -3.12
CA GLY A 294 -7.06 -9.12 -2.97
C GLY A 294 -7.71 -10.44 -3.34
N GLU A 295 -8.98 -10.41 -3.76
CA GLU A 295 -9.76 -11.63 -4.01
C GLU A 295 -9.88 -11.88 -5.51
N VAL A 296 -9.72 -13.16 -5.89
CA VAL A 296 -9.86 -13.64 -7.27
C VAL A 296 -10.90 -14.75 -7.27
N TYR A 297 -12.02 -14.53 -7.93
CA TYR A 297 -13.10 -15.50 -8.03
C TYR A 297 -12.88 -16.45 -9.22
N LEU A 298 -12.00 -17.44 -9.04
CA LEU A 298 -11.63 -18.38 -10.11
C LEU A 298 -12.82 -19.20 -10.65
N GLU A 299 -13.87 -19.43 -9.86
CA GLU A 299 -15.09 -20.07 -10.38
C GLU A 299 -15.76 -19.24 -11.50
N GLN A 300 -15.55 -17.92 -11.49
CA GLN A 300 -16.16 -16.99 -12.43
C GLN A 300 -15.24 -16.67 -13.60
N GLU A 301 -13.94 -16.56 -13.32
CA GLU A 301 -12.89 -16.33 -14.31
C GLU A 301 -11.81 -17.43 -14.17
N PRO A 302 -12.10 -18.65 -14.66
CA PRO A 302 -11.16 -19.76 -14.51
C PRO A 302 -9.84 -19.50 -15.21
N ASP A 303 -9.79 -18.63 -16.22
CA ASP A 303 -8.59 -18.25 -16.97
C ASP A 303 -7.95 -16.93 -16.51
N TRP A 304 -8.26 -16.47 -15.28
CA TRP A 304 -7.80 -15.18 -14.77
C TRP A 304 -6.28 -15.03 -14.83
N PHE A 305 -5.52 -16.00 -14.31
CA PHE A 305 -4.06 -15.93 -14.29
C PHE A 305 -3.48 -16.00 -15.70
N SER A 306 -4.05 -16.84 -16.57
CA SER A 306 -3.65 -16.95 -17.98
C SER A 306 -3.78 -15.60 -18.70
N LYS A 307 -4.93 -14.93 -18.59
CA LYS A 307 -5.16 -13.60 -19.18
C LYS A 307 -4.20 -12.55 -18.62
N VAL A 308 -4.09 -12.46 -17.30
CA VAL A 308 -3.23 -11.47 -16.64
C VAL A 308 -1.76 -11.69 -17.01
N GLY A 309 -1.25 -12.91 -16.98
CA GLY A 309 0.14 -13.12 -17.34
C GLY A 309 0.43 -13.07 -18.84
N ASN A 310 -0.55 -13.33 -19.73
CA ASN A 310 -0.41 -12.98 -21.14
C ASN A 310 -0.21 -11.48 -21.35
N ALA A 311 -0.87 -10.64 -20.54
CA ALA A 311 -0.60 -9.20 -20.55
C ALA A 311 0.80 -8.88 -19.98
N LEU A 312 1.23 -9.57 -18.91
CA LEU A 312 2.57 -9.40 -18.33
C LEU A 312 3.69 -9.83 -19.29
N LEU A 313 3.46 -10.81 -20.18
CA LEU A 313 4.43 -11.22 -21.20
C LEU A 313 4.82 -10.10 -22.16
N GLN A 314 3.96 -9.09 -22.34
CA GLN A 314 4.30 -7.89 -23.11
C GLN A 314 5.48 -7.12 -22.48
N HIS A 315 5.76 -7.37 -21.20
CA HIS A 315 6.83 -6.76 -20.41
C HIS A 315 7.96 -7.74 -20.07
N GLN A 316 8.10 -8.85 -20.81
CA GLN A 316 9.08 -9.91 -20.53
C GLN A 316 10.54 -9.42 -20.37
N SER A 317 10.92 -8.33 -21.03
CA SER A 317 12.26 -7.74 -21.01
C SER A 317 12.42 -6.56 -20.03
N SER A 318 11.34 -6.12 -19.38
CA SER A 318 11.40 -5.00 -18.44
C SER A 318 10.91 -5.34 -17.04
N LEU A 319 10.09 -6.38 -16.88
CA LEU A 319 9.49 -6.75 -15.61
C LEU A 319 10.55 -7.39 -14.69
N LEU A 320 10.92 -6.65 -13.65
CA LEU A 320 11.94 -7.04 -12.66
C LEU A 320 11.32 -7.71 -11.43
N SER A 321 10.10 -7.32 -11.07
CA SER A 321 9.40 -7.82 -9.88
C SER A 321 7.95 -8.13 -10.20
N LEU A 322 7.52 -9.34 -9.81
CA LEU A 322 6.15 -9.82 -9.94
C LEU A 322 5.64 -10.27 -8.58
N SER A 323 4.50 -9.71 -8.16
CA SER A 323 3.87 -10.04 -6.88
C SER A 323 2.38 -10.31 -7.03
N PHE A 324 1.95 -11.49 -6.60
CA PHE A 324 0.58 -11.92 -6.38
C PHE A 324 0.40 -12.19 -4.87
N ASN A 325 0.52 -11.15 -4.06
CA ASN A 325 0.57 -11.23 -2.61
C ASN A 325 -0.84 -11.22 -1.99
N ASN A 326 -1.14 -12.08 -1.02
CA ASN A 326 -2.45 -12.16 -0.38
C ASN A 326 -3.58 -12.31 -1.41
N ILE A 327 -3.37 -13.13 -2.44
CA ILE A 327 -4.45 -13.46 -3.38
C ILE A 327 -5.33 -14.52 -2.73
N ASN A 328 -6.54 -14.12 -2.36
CA ASN A 328 -7.54 -15.05 -1.87
C ASN A 328 -8.31 -15.62 -3.06
N CYS A 329 -8.04 -16.88 -3.39
CA CYS A 329 -8.78 -17.62 -4.41
C CYS A 329 -10.06 -18.20 -3.79
N ASP A 330 -11.03 -17.34 -3.46
CA ASP A 330 -12.30 -17.79 -2.87
C ASP A 330 -13.10 -18.61 -3.90
N THR A 331 -13.40 -19.87 -3.58
CA THR A 331 -14.61 -20.56 -4.04
C THR A 331 -15.68 -20.31 -2.98
N TRP A 332 -16.63 -19.44 -3.25
CA TRP A 332 -17.56 -18.96 -2.23
C TRP A 332 -18.52 -20.07 -1.77
N ASP A 333 -18.12 -20.81 -0.75
CA ASP A 333 -19.04 -21.46 0.17
C ASP A 333 -18.60 -21.09 1.59
N SER A 334 -19.22 -20.04 2.14
CA SER A 334 -18.92 -19.51 3.47
C SER A 334 -19.08 -20.51 4.61
N ASN A 335 -19.64 -21.70 4.32
CA ASN A 335 -19.78 -22.79 5.27
C ASN A 335 -18.67 -23.85 5.14
N ASN A 336 -17.87 -23.81 4.07
CA ASN A 336 -16.75 -24.71 3.84
C ASN A 336 -15.45 -23.91 3.93
N LEU A 337 -14.92 -23.82 5.15
CA LEU A 337 -13.60 -23.25 5.48
C LEU A 337 -12.42 -24.04 4.91
N HIS A 338 -12.70 -25.15 4.24
CA HIS A 338 -11.68 -25.92 3.56
C HIS A 338 -11.31 -25.21 2.27
N TRP A 339 -10.02 -24.90 2.11
CA TRP A 339 -9.46 -24.67 0.79
C TRP A 339 -9.97 -25.78 -0.12
N PRO A 340 -10.61 -25.46 -1.25
CA PRO A 340 -11.17 -26.45 -2.15
C PRO A 340 -10.02 -27.16 -2.88
N THR A 341 -9.41 -28.13 -2.20
CA THR A 341 -8.27 -28.93 -2.69
C THR A 341 -8.58 -29.58 -4.03
N ASP A 342 -9.85 -29.97 -4.27
CA ASP A 342 -10.26 -30.59 -5.53
C ASP A 342 -10.65 -29.59 -6.65
N ARG A 343 -10.96 -28.31 -6.32
CA ARG A 343 -11.47 -27.33 -7.31
C ARG A 343 -10.49 -26.25 -7.73
N LEU A 344 -9.37 -26.09 -7.02
CA LEU A 344 -8.24 -25.30 -7.51
C LEU A 344 -7.38 -26.08 -8.51
N SER A 345 -8.00 -26.99 -9.27
CA SER A 345 -7.48 -27.60 -10.48
C SER A 345 -7.38 -26.56 -11.60
N VAL A 346 -6.61 -25.53 -11.30
CA VAL A 346 -6.19 -24.47 -12.21
C VAL A 346 -4.66 -24.52 -12.37
N PRO A 347 -4.03 -25.68 -12.62
CA PRO A 347 -2.58 -25.76 -12.69
C PRO A 347 -2.13 -25.20 -14.04
N ASP A 348 -0.84 -24.97 -14.18
CA ASP A 348 -0.22 -24.44 -15.41
C ASP A 348 -0.62 -23.00 -15.79
N GLN A 349 -1.39 -22.28 -14.97
CA GLN A 349 -1.81 -20.95 -15.34
C GLN A 349 -0.76 -19.86 -15.18
N LEU A 350 0.33 -20.12 -14.45
CA LEU A 350 1.48 -19.21 -14.38
C LEU A 350 2.73 -19.77 -15.09
N CYS A 351 2.58 -20.75 -15.99
CA CYS A 351 3.72 -21.32 -16.73
C CYS A 351 4.48 -20.29 -17.58
N MET A 352 3.85 -19.17 -17.94
CA MET A 352 4.46 -18.06 -18.68
C MET A 352 5.54 -17.31 -17.90
N VAL A 353 5.61 -17.43 -16.56
CA VAL A 353 6.57 -16.71 -15.72
C VAL A 353 8.01 -17.01 -16.13
N LYS A 354 8.30 -18.22 -16.64
CA LYS A 354 9.62 -18.61 -17.17
C LYS A 354 10.08 -17.73 -18.33
N SER A 355 9.14 -17.19 -19.10
CA SER A 355 9.45 -16.33 -20.24
C SER A 355 9.80 -14.90 -19.82
N LEU A 356 9.62 -14.54 -18.53
CA LEU A 356 9.98 -13.23 -17.98
C LEU A 356 11.50 -13.18 -17.69
N GLN A 357 12.28 -12.99 -18.75
CA GLN A 357 13.75 -13.09 -18.73
C GLN A 357 14.45 -12.10 -17.79
N SER A 358 13.79 -11.00 -17.43
CA SER A 358 14.34 -9.97 -16.53
C SER A 358 13.85 -10.10 -15.08
N LEU A 359 13.09 -11.14 -14.76
CA LEU A 359 12.46 -11.28 -13.45
C LEU A 359 13.49 -11.67 -12.39
N HIS A 360 13.64 -10.82 -11.37
CA HIS A 360 14.54 -11.03 -10.23
C HIS A 360 13.78 -11.34 -8.94
N THR A 361 12.52 -10.95 -8.87
CA THR A 361 11.70 -11.09 -7.66
C THR A 361 10.35 -11.69 -8.02
N TYR A 362 10.01 -12.81 -7.40
CA TYR A 362 8.68 -13.40 -7.45
C TYR A 362 8.10 -13.53 -6.04
N VAL A 363 6.86 -13.09 -5.87
CA VAL A 363 6.06 -13.23 -4.65
C VAL A 363 4.70 -13.77 -5.05
N GLY A 364 4.26 -14.92 -4.56
CA GLY A 364 2.88 -15.37 -4.83
C GLY A 364 2.62 -16.83 -4.51
N LEU A 365 1.43 -17.29 -4.90
CA LEU A 365 0.96 -18.65 -4.63
C LEU A 365 1.83 -19.72 -5.32
N LEU A 366 2.13 -20.79 -4.60
CA LEU A 366 2.85 -21.97 -5.12
C LEU A 366 1.98 -22.79 -6.08
N VAL A 367 0.72 -23.02 -5.72
CA VAL A 367 -0.19 -23.93 -6.46
C VAL A 367 -0.34 -23.55 -7.94
N PRO A 368 -0.56 -22.28 -8.33
CA PRO A 368 -0.72 -21.90 -9.73
C PRO A 368 0.57 -21.98 -10.57
N LEU A 369 1.74 -22.10 -9.91
CA LEU A 369 3.03 -22.29 -10.59
C LEU A 369 3.27 -23.75 -10.95
N LEU A 370 2.88 -24.69 -10.10
CA LEU A 370 3.20 -26.10 -10.29
C LEU A 370 2.24 -26.77 -11.29
N PRO A 371 2.75 -27.55 -12.26
CA PRO A 371 1.93 -28.44 -13.06
C PRO A 371 1.13 -29.43 -12.21
N SER A 372 -0.07 -29.80 -12.65
CA SER A 372 -0.99 -30.67 -11.87
C SER A 372 -0.32 -31.96 -11.43
N ASN A 373 0.50 -32.54 -12.30
CA ASN A 373 1.21 -33.79 -12.07
C ASN A 373 2.41 -33.66 -11.11
N LEU A 374 2.81 -32.43 -10.75
CA LEU A 374 3.94 -32.13 -9.87
C LEU A 374 3.52 -31.49 -8.54
N GLN A 375 2.22 -31.26 -8.31
CA GLN A 375 1.73 -30.68 -7.06
C GLN A 375 1.99 -31.58 -5.84
N HIS A 376 2.09 -32.90 -6.04
CA HIS A 376 2.39 -33.85 -4.97
C HIS A 376 3.73 -34.57 -5.16
N SER A 377 4.52 -34.15 -6.16
CA SER A 377 5.85 -34.75 -6.35
C SER A 377 6.79 -34.28 -5.24
N PRO A 378 7.73 -35.14 -4.81
CA PRO A 378 8.87 -34.66 -4.04
C PRO A 378 9.69 -33.66 -4.87
N ASP A 379 10.44 -32.79 -4.19
CA ASP A 379 11.33 -31.79 -4.79
C ASP A 379 10.61 -30.79 -5.72
N GLN A 380 9.57 -30.15 -5.18
CA GLN A 380 8.87 -29.08 -5.88
C GLN A 380 9.77 -27.89 -6.24
N LEU A 381 10.85 -27.63 -5.49
CA LEU A 381 11.80 -26.58 -5.84
C LEU A 381 12.46 -26.85 -7.20
N ALA A 382 12.88 -28.09 -7.47
CA ALA A 382 13.38 -28.46 -8.79
C ALA A 382 12.28 -28.33 -9.86
N ALA A 383 11.05 -28.75 -9.56
CA ALA A 383 9.91 -28.57 -10.47
C ALA A 383 9.66 -27.10 -10.83
N LEU A 384 9.87 -26.16 -9.90
CA LEU A 384 9.71 -24.73 -10.15
C LEU A 384 10.67 -24.19 -11.23
N THR A 385 11.81 -24.82 -11.49
CA THR A 385 12.71 -24.41 -12.60
C THR A 385 12.09 -24.59 -14.00
N THR A 386 11.03 -25.38 -14.08
CA THR A 386 10.27 -25.56 -15.32
C THR A 386 9.38 -24.35 -15.64
N VAL A 387 9.05 -23.53 -14.64
CA VAL A 387 8.08 -22.43 -14.72
C VAL A 387 8.61 -21.07 -14.23
N LEU A 388 9.71 -21.03 -13.48
CA LEU A 388 10.37 -19.81 -13.02
C LEU A 388 11.68 -19.58 -13.78
N PRO A 389 12.06 -18.32 -14.05
CA PRO A 389 13.30 -18.02 -14.74
C PRO A 389 14.52 -18.17 -13.82
N PRO A 390 15.70 -18.52 -14.36
CA PRO A 390 16.92 -18.68 -13.57
C PRO A 390 17.51 -17.37 -13.04
N THR A 391 16.97 -16.22 -13.45
CA THR A 391 17.39 -14.87 -13.03
C THR A 391 16.87 -14.45 -11.66
N LEU A 392 16.01 -15.26 -11.04
CA LEU A 392 15.44 -14.97 -9.73
C LEU A 392 16.51 -14.88 -8.65
N GLU A 393 16.47 -13.78 -7.91
CA GLU A 393 17.27 -13.55 -6.71
C GLU A 393 16.46 -13.70 -5.42
N LEU A 394 15.15 -13.39 -5.49
CA LEU A 394 14.21 -13.50 -4.36
C LEU A 394 12.98 -14.28 -4.79
N LEU A 395 12.68 -15.33 -4.04
CA LEU A 395 11.48 -16.14 -4.18
C LEU A 395 10.69 -16.15 -2.87
N LEU A 396 9.47 -15.58 -2.87
CA LEU A 396 8.50 -15.74 -1.78
C LEU A 396 7.33 -16.57 -2.29
N LEU A 397 7.09 -17.71 -1.63
CA LEU A 397 6.01 -18.62 -1.98
C LEU A 397 4.95 -18.62 -0.89
N GLU A 398 3.72 -18.32 -1.29
CA GLU A 398 2.53 -18.51 -0.47
C GLU A 398 2.05 -19.96 -0.67
N VAL A 399 2.09 -20.75 0.40
CA VAL A 399 1.77 -22.19 0.36
C VAL A 399 0.44 -22.44 1.06
N PRO A 400 -0.39 -23.37 0.54
CA PRO A 400 -1.72 -23.63 1.08
C PRO A 400 -1.65 -24.43 2.40
N PRO A 401 -2.73 -24.45 3.20
CA PRO A 401 -2.75 -25.10 4.52
C PRO A 401 -2.54 -26.62 4.51
N ASP A 402 -2.81 -27.29 3.39
CA ASP A 402 -2.68 -28.73 3.21
C ASP A 402 -1.31 -29.15 2.63
N TRP A 403 -0.44 -28.18 2.36
CA TRP A 403 0.86 -28.41 1.77
C TRP A 403 1.86 -29.00 2.77
N SER A 404 2.58 -30.03 2.33
CA SER A 404 3.64 -30.67 3.14
C SER A 404 5.02 -30.09 2.81
N PRO A 405 5.76 -29.54 3.79
CA PRO A 405 7.10 -29.02 3.53
C PRO A 405 8.11 -30.09 3.07
N HIS A 406 7.88 -31.37 3.37
CA HIS A 406 8.72 -32.47 2.87
C HIS A 406 8.63 -32.66 1.35
N GLN A 407 7.59 -32.13 0.70
CA GLN A 407 7.49 -32.14 -0.76
C GLN A 407 8.31 -31.02 -1.40
N PHE A 408 8.73 -30.00 -0.64
CA PHE A 408 9.39 -28.83 -1.20
C PHE A 408 10.77 -29.15 -1.77
N LEU A 409 11.58 -29.86 -0.99
CA LEU A 409 13.01 -30.07 -1.24
C LEU A 409 13.43 -31.39 -0.60
N ASP A 410 14.24 -32.17 -1.31
CA ASP A 410 14.99 -33.25 -0.68
C ASP A 410 16.14 -32.68 0.15
N VAL A 411 15.92 -32.55 1.46
CA VAL A 411 16.92 -32.03 2.42
C VAL A 411 18.16 -32.92 2.54
N HIS A 412 18.12 -34.14 2.00
CA HIS A 412 19.27 -35.04 1.96
C HIS A 412 20.20 -34.79 0.77
N ASP A 413 19.74 -34.05 -0.26
CA ASP A 413 20.58 -33.61 -1.36
C ASP A 413 21.17 -32.21 -1.05
N PRO A 414 22.50 -32.11 -0.79
CA PRO A 414 23.14 -30.83 -0.45
C PRO A 414 23.15 -29.82 -1.60
N GLU A 415 22.84 -30.26 -2.83
CA GLU A 415 22.89 -29.44 -4.03
C GLU A 415 21.50 -29.10 -4.58
N ALA A 416 20.42 -29.59 -3.95
CA ALA A 416 19.05 -29.41 -4.43
C ALA A 416 18.64 -27.93 -4.58
N TRP A 417 19.21 -27.00 -3.79
CA TRP A 417 18.95 -25.57 -3.94
C TRP A 417 19.60 -24.93 -5.18
N LYS A 418 20.68 -25.53 -5.73
CA LYS A 418 21.46 -24.95 -6.84
C LYS A 418 20.71 -24.95 -8.17
N VAL A 419 19.52 -25.53 -8.20
CA VAL A 419 18.58 -25.45 -9.32
C VAL A 419 18.20 -23.99 -9.66
N PHE A 420 18.30 -23.06 -8.70
CA PHE A 420 18.26 -21.62 -8.94
C PHE A 420 19.62 -20.96 -8.68
N PRO A 421 20.46 -20.77 -9.71
CA PRO A 421 21.85 -20.36 -9.53
C PRO A 421 22.04 -18.95 -8.95
N ASN A 422 21.02 -18.08 -9.07
CA ASN A 422 21.07 -16.68 -8.62
C ASN A 422 20.25 -16.43 -7.34
N LEU A 423 19.61 -17.47 -6.78
CA LEU A 423 18.73 -17.31 -5.64
C LEU A 423 19.55 -16.92 -4.41
N LYS A 424 19.27 -15.73 -3.86
CA LYS A 424 19.89 -15.22 -2.63
C LYS A 424 18.95 -15.32 -1.44
N ARG A 425 17.63 -15.28 -1.70
CA ARG A 425 16.60 -15.24 -0.66
C ARG A 425 15.42 -16.13 -1.00
N LEU A 426 15.03 -16.97 -0.05
CA LEU A 426 13.85 -17.82 -0.14
C LEU A 426 12.96 -17.62 1.08
N TYR A 427 11.70 -17.27 0.83
CA TYR A 427 10.70 -17.06 1.85
C TYR A 427 9.51 -18.00 1.63
N LEU A 428 9.13 -18.74 2.67
CA LEU A 428 7.90 -19.53 2.66
C LEU A 428 6.86 -18.88 3.56
N ARG A 429 5.69 -18.57 3.01
CA ARG A 429 4.57 -17.99 3.74
C ARG A 429 3.43 -18.99 3.78
N TYR A 430 3.27 -19.63 4.93
CA TYR A 430 2.21 -20.59 5.18
C TYR A 430 0.93 -19.85 5.55
N GLN A 431 -0.06 -19.87 4.66
CA GLN A 431 -1.30 -19.13 4.87
C GLN A 431 -2.36 -19.97 5.59
N PHE A 432 -3.27 -19.30 6.29
CA PHE A 432 -4.57 -19.82 6.72
C PHE A 432 -4.57 -21.08 7.60
N VAL A 433 -3.72 -21.13 8.62
CA VAL A 433 -3.74 -22.26 9.58
C VAL A 433 -4.94 -22.15 10.50
N ILE A 434 -5.83 -23.15 10.46
CA ILE A 434 -6.81 -23.36 11.52
C ILE A 434 -6.04 -23.90 12.72
N LEU A 435 -6.22 -23.30 13.90
CA LEU A 435 -5.43 -23.59 15.10
C LEU A 435 -5.46 -25.06 15.57
N ASP A 436 -6.41 -25.84 15.07
CA ASP A 436 -6.55 -27.27 15.38
C ASP A 436 -5.68 -28.17 14.49
N ASP A 437 -5.06 -27.64 13.43
CA ASP A 437 -4.21 -28.39 12.53
C ASP A 437 -2.79 -28.57 13.09
N VAL A 438 -2.26 -29.80 12.97
CA VAL A 438 -0.87 -30.12 13.33
C VAL A 438 0.06 -29.40 12.35
N LEU A 439 0.63 -28.28 12.78
CA LEU A 439 1.67 -27.58 12.03
C LEU A 439 2.88 -28.51 11.80
N PRO A 440 3.39 -28.65 10.56
CA PRO A 440 4.58 -29.43 10.25
C PRO A 440 5.86 -28.69 10.69
N THR A 441 5.95 -28.42 11.98
CA THR A 441 6.95 -27.59 12.64
C THR A 441 8.37 -28.14 12.42
N ASP A 442 8.53 -29.45 12.56
CA ASP A 442 9.83 -30.11 12.39
C ASP A 442 10.34 -29.96 10.95
N ALA A 443 9.45 -30.07 9.97
CA ALA A 443 9.81 -29.94 8.56
C ALA A 443 10.28 -28.51 8.20
N PHE A 444 9.65 -27.47 8.77
CA PHE A 444 10.12 -26.09 8.60
C PHE A 444 11.49 -25.84 9.22
N LEU A 445 11.74 -26.42 10.40
CA LEU A 445 13.03 -26.31 11.07
C LEU A 445 14.12 -27.11 10.35
N GLU A 446 13.78 -28.25 9.75
CA GLU A 446 14.68 -29.00 8.87
C GLU A 446 15.08 -28.18 7.64
N LEU A 447 14.12 -27.52 6.98
CA LEU A 447 14.39 -26.60 5.88
C LEU A 447 15.27 -25.42 6.33
N GLU A 448 14.97 -24.80 7.46
CA GLU A 448 15.80 -23.72 8.02
C GLU A 448 17.23 -24.20 8.31
N ALA A 449 17.38 -25.38 8.92
CA ALA A 449 18.68 -25.97 9.22
C ALA A 449 19.46 -26.36 7.96
N TYR A 450 18.77 -26.78 6.90
CA TYR A 450 19.34 -27.01 5.58
C TYR A 450 19.89 -25.72 4.99
N PHE A 451 19.05 -24.68 4.85
CA PHE A 451 19.44 -23.43 4.20
C PHE A 451 20.49 -22.62 4.99
N LYS A 452 20.56 -22.76 6.32
CA LYS A 452 21.66 -22.21 7.14
C LYS A 452 23.05 -22.70 6.74
N ARG A 453 23.15 -23.84 6.05
CA ARG A 453 24.41 -24.40 5.53
C ARG A 453 24.70 -23.97 4.09
N THR A 454 23.80 -23.21 3.49
CA THR A 454 23.89 -22.72 2.12
C THR A 454 24.16 -21.20 2.11
N GLU A 455 24.29 -20.63 0.91
CA GLU A 455 24.42 -19.18 0.73
C GLU A 455 23.05 -18.46 0.63
N VAL A 456 21.94 -19.21 0.64
CA VAL A 456 20.60 -18.68 0.51
C VAL A 456 20.06 -18.26 1.88
N ASP A 457 19.70 -16.98 2.01
CA ASP A 457 18.97 -16.48 3.17
C ASP A 457 17.53 -17.02 3.15
N PHE A 458 17.21 -17.85 4.15
CA PHE A 458 15.92 -18.51 4.24
C PHE A 458 15.18 -18.04 5.49
N ALA A 459 13.91 -17.68 5.29
CA ALA A 459 12.98 -17.54 6.40
C ALA A 459 11.60 -18.08 6.03
N PHE A 460 10.81 -18.40 7.03
CA PHE A 460 9.41 -18.73 6.84
C PHE A 460 8.54 -17.91 7.78
N ARG A 461 7.29 -17.74 7.38
CA ARG A 461 6.25 -17.03 8.12
C ARG A 461 5.00 -17.86 8.12
N ILE A 462 4.36 -17.97 9.27
CA ILE A 462 3.06 -18.61 9.41
C ILE A 462 2.04 -17.51 9.68
N ASP A 463 1.04 -17.41 8.81
CA ASP A 463 -0.10 -16.52 9.01
C ASP A 463 -1.28 -17.29 9.59
N TYR A 464 -1.68 -16.85 10.78
CA TYR A 464 -2.87 -17.33 11.44
C TYR A 464 -4.07 -16.53 10.95
N HIS A 465 -5.10 -17.23 10.44
CA HIS A 465 -6.39 -16.62 10.14
C HIS A 465 -7.42 -17.07 11.18
N TYR A 466 -8.13 -16.10 11.76
CA TYR A 466 -9.15 -16.38 12.76
C TYR A 466 -10.53 -16.53 12.08
N CYS A 467 -11.13 -17.73 12.18
CA CYS A 467 -12.42 -18.06 11.57
C CYS A 467 -13.67 -17.62 12.36
N VAL A 468 -13.57 -16.70 13.32
CA VAL A 468 -14.76 -16.25 14.04
C VAL A 468 -15.36 -15.03 13.36
N VAL A 469 -16.43 -15.29 12.60
CA VAL A 469 -17.21 -14.35 11.79
C VAL A 469 -17.77 -13.14 12.58
N HIS A 470 -17.61 -13.06 13.90
CA HIS A 470 -18.33 -12.09 14.73
C HIS A 470 -17.56 -11.31 15.80
N ARG A 471 -16.26 -11.55 16.03
CA ARG A 471 -15.47 -10.65 16.91
C ARG A 471 -14.02 -10.56 16.44
N PRO A 472 -13.42 -9.34 16.39
CA PRO A 472 -11.97 -9.23 16.26
C PRO A 472 -11.34 -9.98 17.45
N PRO A 473 -10.30 -10.80 17.23
CA PRO A 473 -9.62 -11.49 18.32
C PRO A 473 -9.06 -10.44 19.28
N ASP A 474 -9.39 -10.56 20.57
CA ASP A 474 -8.68 -9.82 21.59
C ASP A 474 -7.25 -10.37 21.75
N GLN A 475 -6.36 -9.57 22.36
CA GLN A 475 -4.98 -9.95 22.60
C GLN A 475 -4.86 -11.28 23.38
N SER A 476 -5.78 -11.54 24.31
CA SER A 476 -5.75 -12.77 25.12
C SER A 476 -5.94 -14.04 24.31
N HIS A 477 -6.70 -14.02 23.22
CA HIS A 477 -6.82 -15.20 22.35
C HIS A 477 -5.54 -15.46 21.54
N TYR A 478 -4.88 -14.41 21.03
CA TYR A 478 -3.59 -14.55 20.38
C TYR A 478 -2.54 -15.11 21.36
N ASP A 479 -2.49 -14.55 22.56
CA ASP A 479 -1.57 -15.00 23.61
C ASP A 479 -1.83 -16.47 23.97
N ALA A 480 -3.10 -16.91 24.03
CA ALA A 480 -3.44 -18.31 24.24
C ALA A 480 -2.98 -19.24 23.09
N CYS A 481 -2.99 -18.76 21.84
CA CYS A 481 -2.50 -19.51 20.68
C CYS A 481 -0.97 -19.62 20.70
N VAL A 482 -0.29 -18.51 20.94
CA VAL A 482 1.17 -18.43 21.17
C VAL A 482 1.57 -19.38 22.30
N GLU A 483 0.82 -19.40 23.40
CA GLU A 483 1.05 -20.29 24.53
C GLU A 483 0.79 -21.77 24.18
N ALA A 484 -0.28 -22.07 23.46
CA ALA A 484 -0.60 -23.43 23.00
C ALA A 484 0.48 -23.98 22.05
N LEU A 485 0.94 -23.16 21.11
CA LEU A 485 2.05 -23.51 20.21
C LEU A 485 3.36 -23.67 20.98
N GLY A 486 3.65 -22.80 21.95
CA GLY A 486 4.80 -22.95 22.84
C GLY A 486 4.80 -24.27 23.62
N LYS A 487 3.63 -24.84 23.91
CA LYS A 487 3.47 -26.14 24.59
C LYS A 487 3.69 -27.35 23.68
N LEU A 488 3.72 -27.19 22.35
CA LEU A 488 3.99 -28.28 21.40
C LEU A 488 5.48 -28.67 21.32
N GLY A 489 6.35 -27.96 22.05
CA GLY A 489 7.76 -28.30 22.22
C GLY A 489 8.72 -27.16 21.83
N PRO A 490 10.04 -27.35 22.01
CA PRO A 490 11.04 -26.32 21.76
C PRO A 490 11.04 -25.81 20.30
N ALA A 491 10.74 -26.71 19.37
CA ALA A 491 10.58 -26.43 17.96
C ALA A 491 9.46 -25.40 17.70
N ALA A 492 8.28 -25.66 18.26
CA ALA A 492 7.11 -24.79 18.09
C ALA A 492 7.26 -23.45 18.83
N ALA A 493 7.91 -23.43 20.01
CA ALA A 493 8.23 -22.18 20.71
C ALA A 493 9.14 -21.25 19.88
N LYS A 494 10.08 -21.83 19.10
CA LYS A 494 10.90 -21.07 18.17
C LYS A 494 10.08 -20.50 17.01
N ILE A 495 9.14 -21.28 16.47
CA ILE A 495 8.20 -20.85 15.41
C ILE A 495 7.29 -19.72 15.88
N VAL A 496 6.82 -19.75 17.12
CA VAL A 496 6.01 -18.68 17.71
C VAL A 496 6.73 -17.33 17.68
N GLY A 497 8.05 -17.31 17.89
CA GLY A 497 8.87 -16.11 17.74
C GLY A 497 8.91 -15.54 16.31
N HIS A 498 8.57 -16.36 15.30
CA HIS A 498 8.42 -15.93 13.90
C HIS A 498 6.99 -15.50 13.55
N GLY A 499 6.01 -15.74 14.43
CA GLY A 499 4.62 -15.31 14.25
C GLY A 499 4.44 -13.83 14.60
N ARG A 500 3.74 -13.07 13.75
CA ARG A 500 3.20 -11.74 14.11
C ARG A 500 1.67 -11.80 14.09
N PRO A 501 0.98 -11.18 15.06
CA PRO A 501 -0.47 -11.12 15.04
C PRO A 501 -0.95 -10.38 13.79
N TYR A 502 -1.86 -10.99 13.03
CA TYR A 502 -2.52 -10.32 11.91
C TYR A 502 -3.58 -9.37 12.45
N ARG A 503 -3.27 -8.07 12.55
CA ARG A 503 -4.28 -7.03 12.81
C ARG A 503 -4.90 -6.61 11.48
N ALA A 504 -6.13 -7.06 11.22
CA ALA A 504 -6.88 -6.72 10.00
C ALA A 504 -7.12 -5.21 9.81
N MET A 505 -6.92 -4.37 10.84
CA MET A 505 -7.12 -2.91 10.80
C MET A 505 -5.84 -2.08 10.66
N ASP A 506 -4.66 -2.66 10.87
CA ASP A 506 -3.39 -1.98 10.60
C ASP A 506 -2.97 -2.39 9.18
N TRP A 507 -3.48 -1.67 8.17
CA TRP A 507 -2.94 -1.70 6.81
C TRP A 507 -1.90 -0.57 6.69
N PRO A 508 -0.65 -0.73 7.16
CA PRO A 508 0.42 0.09 6.65
C PRO A 508 0.65 -0.33 5.19
N ASN A 509 1.05 0.64 4.38
CA ASN A 509 1.43 0.52 2.99
C ASN A 509 2.12 -0.84 2.69
N PRO A 510 1.68 -1.64 1.69
CA PRO A 510 2.36 -2.88 1.29
C PRO A 510 3.80 -2.65 0.84
N ALA A 511 4.13 -1.43 0.38
CA ALA A 511 5.52 -1.02 0.15
C ALA A 511 6.31 -0.92 1.47
N GLY A 512 5.64 -0.57 2.57
CA GLY A 512 6.15 -0.57 3.94
C GLY A 512 6.36 -1.97 4.50
N LEU A 513 5.52 -2.96 4.25
CA LEU A 513 5.83 -4.35 4.69
C LEU A 513 6.95 -5.02 3.86
N ILE A 514 7.21 -4.53 2.64
CA ILE A 514 8.40 -4.90 1.85
C ILE A 514 9.63 -4.02 2.19
N CYS A 515 9.49 -3.01 3.07
CA CYS A 515 10.61 -2.19 3.58
C CYS A 515 10.89 -2.39 5.08
N ASP A 516 9.88 -2.52 5.93
CA ASP A 516 9.93 -2.61 7.40
C ASP A 516 10.18 -4.04 7.91
N CYS A 517 9.88 -5.07 7.10
CA CYS A 517 10.42 -6.41 7.33
C CYS A 517 11.88 -6.54 6.83
N PHE A 518 12.43 -5.49 6.20
CA PHE A 518 13.68 -5.53 5.47
C PHE A 518 14.74 -4.57 6.03
N ASP A 519 14.48 -3.93 7.18
CA ASP A 519 15.50 -3.21 7.95
C ASP A 519 16.23 -4.17 8.90
N THR A 520 17.42 -4.61 8.49
CA THR A 520 18.26 -5.63 9.14
C THR A 520 18.86 -5.22 10.49
N ASN A 521 18.44 -4.10 11.08
CA ASN A 521 18.96 -3.64 12.37
C ASN A 521 18.16 -4.15 13.58
N GLY A 522 17.00 -4.79 13.38
CA GLY A 522 16.12 -5.24 14.49
C GLY A 522 16.26 -6.70 14.95
N MET A 523 17.11 -7.52 14.33
CA MET A 523 17.33 -8.93 14.71
C MET A 523 18.79 -9.27 15.00
N ARG A 524 19.56 -8.29 15.48
CA ARG A 524 20.82 -8.53 16.19
C ARG A 524 20.65 -8.05 17.62
N ASP A 525 19.97 -8.86 18.42
CA ASP A 525 20.24 -9.11 19.84
C ASP A 525 19.59 -10.44 20.24
#